data_AF-A0A060CN60-F1
#
_entry.id   AF-A0A060CN60-F1
#
_cell.length_a   1.000
_cell.length_b   1.000
_cell.length_c   1.000
_cell.angle_alpha   90.00
_cell.angle_beta   90.00
_cell.angle_gamma   90.00
#
_symmetry.space_group_name_H-M   'P 1'
#
loop_
_entity.id
_entity.type
_entity.pdbx_description
1 polymer ?
#
loop_
_entity_poly.entity_id
_entity_poly.type
_entity_poly.pdbx_seq_one_letter_code
_entity_poly.pdbx_strand_id
1 'polypeptide(L)' 'MHNGYVARYKSAEDFANGIYWTLSESEYQELSEQAARKVVSNYSEGRIAKKYIDIYNKMTGKNA' A
#
# COMPACT_ATOMS: atom_id res chain seq x y z
N MET A 1 -4.99 -2.27 -10.70
CA MET A 1 -4.29 -3.42 -10.07
C MET A 1 -4.79 -3.56 -8.64
N HIS A 2 -5.44 -4.67 -8.33
CA HIS A 2 -5.86 -5.00 -6.97
C HIS A 2 -4.65 -5.54 -6.19
N ASN A 3 -4.43 -5.06 -4.97
CA ASN A 3 -3.31 -5.46 -4.09
C ASN A 3 -3.81 -5.93 -2.72
N GLY A 4 -5.09 -6.29 -2.66
CA GLY A 4 -5.78 -6.76 -1.48
C GLY A 4 -7.24 -6.36 -1.52
N TYR A 5 -7.95 -6.73 -0.46
CA TYR A 5 -9.35 -6.39 -0.23
C TYR A 5 -9.46 -5.46 0.98
N VAL A 6 -10.29 -4.41 0.87
CA VAL A 6 -10.57 -3.51 2.00
C VAL A 6 -12.05 -3.66 2.35
N ALA A 7 -12.31 -4.32 3.46
CA ALA A 7 -13.65 -4.54 3.95
C ALA A 7 -14.24 -3.27 4.58
N ARG A 8 -15.57 -3.15 4.49
CA ARG A 8 -16.34 -2.10 5.17
C ARG A 8 -16.19 -2.22 6.68
N TYR A 9 -15.93 -1.08 7.31
CA TYR A 9 -15.77 -1.00 8.76
C TYR A 9 -16.96 -1.64 9.50
N LYS A 10 -16.66 -2.53 10.46
CA LYS A 10 -17.63 -3.27 11.28
C LYS A 10 -18.59 -4.20 10.54
N SER A 11 -18.39 -4.45 9.24
CA SER A 11 -19.17 -5.46 8.51
C SER A 11 -18.48 -6.82 8.58
N ALA A 12 -19.01 -7.73 9.40
CA ALA A 12 -18.52 -9.11 9.46
C ALA A 12 -18.74 -9.85 8.14
N GLU A 13 -19.87 -9.58 7.47
CA GLU A 13 -20.20 -10.14 6.15
C GLU A 13 -19.16 -9.74 5.10
N ASP A 14 -18.84 -8.45 4.99
CA ASP A 14 -17.88 -7.96 4.00
C ASP A 14 -16.45 -8.42 4.30
N PHE A 15 -16.12 -8.59 5.58
CA PHE A 15 -14.85 -9.18 5.99
C PHE A 15 -14.76 -10.66 5.58
N ALA A 16 -15.82 -11.44 5.76
CA ALA A 16 -15.89 -12.83 5.31
C ALA A 16 -15.74 -12.93 3.78
N ASN A 17 -16.41 -12.03 3.04
CA ASN A 17 -16.26 -11.94 1.59
C ASN A 17 -14.81 -11.64 1.17
N GLY A 18 -14.13 -10.72 1.87
CA GLY A 18 -12.73 -10.40 1.61
C GLY A 18 -11.79 -11.59 1.81
N ILE A 19 -12.01 -12.40 2.85
CA ILE A 19 -11.25 -13.63 3.10
C ILE A 19 -11.50 -14.63 1.96
N TYR A 20 -12.77 -14.88 1.63
CA TYR A 20 -13.14 -15.82 0.58
C TYR A 20 -12.54 -15.42 -0.78
N TRP A 21 -12.69 -14.15 -1.17
CA TRP A 21 -12.14 -13.60 -2.41
C TRP A 21 -10.63 -13.77 -2.48
N THR A 22 -9.91 -13.43 -1.39
CA THR A 22 -8.44 -13.53 -1.34
C THR A 22 -7.96 -14.97 -1.52
N LEU A 23 -8.69 -15.95 -0.96
CA LEU A 23 -8.27 -17.36 -1.00
C LEU A 23 -8.77 -18.12 -2.24
N SER A 24 -9.89 -17.71 -2.83
CA SER A 24 -10.62 -18.56 -3.78
C SER A 24 -10.79 -17.95 -5.17
N GLU A 25 -10.90 -16.62 -5.25
CA GLU A 25 -11.22 -15.92 -6.52
C GLU A 25 -10.06 -15.09 -7.07
N SER A 26 -9.02 -14.86 -6.26
CA SER A 26 -7.86 -14.07 -6.67
C SER A 26 -6.75 -14.97 -7.21
N GLU A 27 -6.08 -14.49 -8.26
CA GLU A 27 -4.78 -15.02 -8.70
C GLU A 27 -3.74 -14.70 -7.62
N TYR A 28 -3.60 -15.59 -6.63
CA TYR A 28 -2.86 -15.34 -5.40
C TYR A 28 -1.42 -14.83 -5.63
N GLN A 29 -0.73 -15.41 -6.61
CA GLN A 29 0.63 -14.98 -6.95
C GLN A 29 0.66 -13.54 -7.44
N GLU A 30 -0.22 -13.18 -8.39
CA GLU A 30 -0.30 -11.81 -8.88
C GLU A 30 -0.68 -10.85 -7.74
N LEU A 31 -1.68 -11.21 -6.92
CA LEU A 31 -2.13 -10.40 -5.80
C LEU A 31 -0.98 -10.10 -4.81
N SER A 32 -0.20 -11.14 -4.48
CA SER A 32 0.97 -11.04 -3.59
C SER A 32 2.05 -10.13 -4.17
N GLU A 33 2.37 -10.29 -5.46
CA GLU A 33 3.34 -9.45 -6.13
C GLU A 33 2.87 -7.98 -6.21
N GLN A 34 1.59 -7.73 -6.49
CA GLN A 34 1.04 -6.37 -6.51
C GLN A 34 1.06 -5.71 -5.12
N ALA A 35 0.79 -6.48 -4.06
CA ALA A 35 0.91 -6.00 -2.69
C ALA A 35 2.35 -5.59 -2.36
N ALA A 36 3.32 -6.45 -2.66
CA ALA A 36 4.74 -6.15 -2.46
C ALA A 36 5.20 -4.94 -3.28
N ARG A 37 4.82 -4.88 -4.57
CA ARG A 37 5.12 -3.75 -5.47
C ARG A 37 4.58 -2.43 -4.90
N LYS A 38 3.36 -2.40 -4.35
CA LYS A 38 2.79 -1.21 -3.70
C LYS A 38 3.64 -0.75 -2.52
N VAL A 39 4.06 -1.69 -1.66
CA VAL A 39 4.84 -1.37 -0.46
C VAL A 39 6.19 -0.77 -0.84
N VAL A 40 6.96 -1.46 -1.69
CA VAL A 40 8.30 -1.03 -2.11
C VAL A 40 8.25 0.34 -2.82
N SER A 41 7.26 0.55 -3.68
CA SER A 41 7.15 1.78 -4.47
C SER A 41 6.76 3.02 -3.64
N ASN A 42 6.01 2.86 -2.55
CA ASN A 42 5.45 3.98 -1.80
C ASN A 42 6.07 4.20 -0.41
N TYR A 43 6.57 3.12 0.20
CA TYR A 43 6.96 3.08 1.61
C TYR A 43 8.38 2.55 1.83
N SER A 44 9.17 2.32 0.77
CA SER A 44 10.59 2.01 0.95
C SER A 44 11.31 3.12 1.70
N GLU A 45 12.36 2.75 2.43
CA GLU A 45 13.17 3.68 3.23
C GLU A 45 13.61 4.89 2.42
N GLY A 46 14.14 4.68 1.20
CA GLY A 46 14.55 5.78 0.31
C GLY A 46 13.40 6.70 -0.10
N ARG A 47 12.19 6.18 -0.31
CA ARG A 47 11.00 7.00 -0.62
C ARG A 47 10.60 7.86 0.57
N ILE A 48 10.65 7.29 1.78
CA ILE A 48 10.32 8.02 3.00
C ILE A 48 11.40 9.04 3.33
N ALA A 49 12.68 8.67 3.30
CA ALA A 49 13.80 9.58 3.51
C ALA A 49 13.74 10.78 2.55
N LYS A 50 13.46 10.53 1.26
CA LYS A 50 13.27 11.61 0.28
C LYS A 50 12.14 12.57 0.68
N LYS A 51 10.98 12.07 1.12
CA LYS A 51 9.87 12.92 1.60
C LYS A 51 10.32 13.82 2.75
N TYR A 52 11.07 13.29 3.72
CA TYR A 52 11.59 14.09 4.83
C TYR A 52 12.65 15.10 4.38
N ILE A 53 13.58 14.73 3.51
CA ILE A 53 14.56 15.65 2.91
C ILE A 53 13.85 16.81 2.20
N ASP A 54 12.83 16.50 1.39
CA ASP A 54 12.07 17.51 0.66
C ASP A 54 11.35 18.48 1.63
N ILE A 55 10.85 17.98 2.78
CA ILE A 55 10.28 18.80 3.85
C ILE A 55 11.35 19.70 4.49
N TYR A 56 12.52 19.17 4.85
CA TYR A 56 13.60 19.95 5.45
C TYR A 56 14.13 21.04 4.51
N ASN A 57 14.30 20.73 3.22
CA ASN A 57 14.74 21.69 2.21
C ASN A 57 13.74 22.85 2.06
N LYS A 58 12.43 22.54 2.06
CA LYS A 58 11.36 23.56 2.04
C LYS A 58 11.40 24.48 3.25
N MET A 59 11.59 23.95 4.46
CA MET A 59 11.62 24.76 5.68
C MET A 59 12.88 25.60 5.82
N THR A 60 14.03 25.09 5.34
CA THR A 60 15.33 25.73 5.52
C THR A 60 15.68 26.73 4.41
N GLY A 61 14.78 26.96 3.43
CA GLY A 61 15.00 27.90 2.35
C GLY A 61 16.12 27.49 1.37
N LYS A 62 16.65 26.27 1.50
CA LYS A 62 17.53 25.67 0.49
C LYS A 62 16.69 25.23 -0.70
N ASN A 63 16.25 26.22 -1.48
CA ASN A 63 15.97 25.99 -2.89
C ASN A 63 17.32 25.78 -3.57
N ALA A 64 17.67 24.52 -3.80
CA ALA A 64 18.67 24.12 -4.78
C ALA A 64 17.93 23.43 -5.93
#